data_AF-A0A497R5X6-F1
#
_entry.id   AF-A0A497R5X6-F1
#
_cell.length_a   1.000
_cell.length_b   1.000
_cell.length_c   1.000
_cell.angle_alpha   90.00
_cell.angle_beta   90.00
_cell.angle_gamma   90.00
#
_symmetry.space_group_name_H-M   'P 1'
#
loop_
_entity.id
_entity.type
_entity.pdbx_description
1 polymer ?
#
loop_
_entity_poly.entity_id
_entity_poly.type
_entity_poly.pdbx_seq_one_letter_code
_entity_poly.pdbx_strand_id
1 'polypeptide(L)'
;MRGILIVGHGSQLPHYREVMEKHRRRIEKAGMFDEVKIAFTARKPSPDEAIKDMKSDTVYVVPLFISAGLHVTEDLPEMLGFPKGSGRKEGTFDGKRVVICEPVGEDLFVTYVIINSVFNVRE
;
A
#
# COMPACT_ATOMS: atom_id res chain seq x y z
N MET A 1 -4.63 7.83 -16.22
CA MET A 1 -5.11 7.92 -14.83
C MET A 1 -4.10 7.26 -13.88
N ARG A 2 -3.90 7.85 -12.70
CA ARG A 2 -2.98 7.39 -11.67
C ARG A 2 -3.77 6.88 -10.47
N GLY A 3 -3.54 5.62 -10.12
CA GLY A 3 -4.12 4.98 -8.95
C GLY A 3 -3.07 4.71 -7.88
N ILE A 4 -3.52 4.61 -6.64
CA ILE A 4 -2.71 4.14 -5.51
C ILE A 4 -3.40 2.94 -4.84
N LEU A 5 -2.61 1.90 -4.59
CA LEU A 5 -3.00 0.70 -3.88
C LEU A 5 -2.22 0.60 -2.58
N ILE A 6 -2.91 0.74 -1.44
CA ILE A 6 -2.31 0.58 -0.12
C ILE A 6 -2.34 -0.92 0.22
N VAL A 7 -1.17 -1.53 0.44
CA VAL A 7 -1.06 -2.96 0.74
C VAL A 7 -0.71 -3.17 2.20
N GLY A 8 -1.57 -3.86 2.94
CA GLY A 8 -1.29 -4.32 4.29
C GLY A 8 -1.06 -5.83 4.35
N HIS A 9 -0.69 -6.36 5.52
CA HIS A 9 -0.63 -7.81 5.72
C HIS A 9 -2.04 -8.41 5.72
N GLY A 10 -2.94 -7.83 6.50
CA GLY A 10 -4.31 -8.32 6.66
C GLY A 10 -4.50 -9.12 7.96
N SER A 11 -4.54 -8.41 9.09
CA SER A 11 -4.84 -9.01 10.39
C SER A 11 -6.24 -9.63 10.45
N GLN A 12 -6.41 -10.61 11.35
CA GLN A 12 -7.72 -11.16 11.70
C GLN A 12 -8.63 -10.14 12.39
N LEU A 13 -8.03 -9.16 13.08
CA LEU A 13 -8.74 -8.14 13.84
C LEU A 13 -9.43 -7.12 12.93
N PRO A 14 -10.74 -6.84 13.10
CA PRO A 14 -11.49 -5.90 12.27
C PRO A 14 -10.86 -4.51 12.20
N HIS A 15 -10.28 -4.05 13.32
CA HIS A 15 -9.70 -2.72 13.44
C HIS A 15 -8.58 -2.44 12.42
N TYR A 16 -7.81 -3.45 12.02
CA TYR A 16 -6.75 -3.27 11.02
C TYR A 16 -7.31 -2.80 9.67
N ARG A 17 -8.42 -3.41 9.23
CA ARG A 17 -9.09 -3.02 7.99
C ARG A 17 -9.70 -1.63 8.10
N GLU A 18 -10.29 -1.30 9.25
CA GLU A 18 -10.84 0.04 9.50
C GLU A 18 -9.78 1.14 9.40
N VAL A 19 -8.57 0.91 9.95
CA VAL A 19 -7.46 1.86 9.85
C VAL A 19 -7.02 2.04 8.40
N MET A 20 -6.84 0.94 7.64
CA MET A 20 -6.51 1.03 6.22
C MET A 20 -7.57 1.79 5.42
N GLU A 21 -8.85 1.54 5.69
CA GLU A 21 -9.96 2.25 5.06
C GLU A 21 -9.96 3.75 5.41
N LYS A 22 -9.60 4.13 6.64
CA LYS A 22 -9.42 5.54 7.01
C LYS A 22 -8.34 6.22 6.18
N HIS A 23 -7.20 5.56 5.96
CA HIS A 23 -6.13 6.10 5.11
C HIS A 23 -6.58 6.21 3.65
N ARG A 24 -7.26 5.18 3.12
CA ARG A 24 -7.87 5.20 1.78
C ARG A 24 -8.74 6.45 1.59
N ARG A 25 -9.71 6.67 2.49
CA ARG A 25 -10.62 7.83 2.43
C ARG A 25 -9.91 9.18 2.55
N ARG A 26 -8.89 9.28 3.39
CA ARG A 26 -8.08 10.51 3.53
C ARG A 26 -7.39 10.86 2.23
N ILE A 27 -6.79 9.87 1.56
CA ILE A 27 -6.10 10.06 0.27
C ILE A 27 -7.12 10.39 -0.84
N GLU A 28 -8.28 9.74 -0.87
CA GLU A 28 -9.35 10.10 -1.80
C GLU A 28 -9.78 11.56 -1.63
N LYS A 29 -10.03 11.99 -0.38
CA LYS A 29 -10.45 13.36 -0.08
C LYS A 29 -9.39 14.40 -0.48
N ALA A 30 -8.11 14.03 -0.45
CA ALA A 30 -7.02 14.89 -0.88
C ALA A 30 -6.96 15.08 -2.40
N GLY A 31 -7.63 14.23 -3.20
CA GLY A 31 -7.74 14.39 -4.65
C GLY A 31 -6.42 14.25 -5.43
N MET A 32 -5.38 13.65 -4.83
CA MET A 32 -4.06 13.53 -5.46
C MET A 32 -3.95 12.38 -6.47
N PHE A 33 -4.83 11.38 -6.34
CA PHE A 33 -4.92 10.19 -7.20
C PHE A 33 -6.35 10.04 -7.73
N ASP A 34 -6.48 9.52 -8.94
CA ASP A 34 -7.77 9.32 -9.61
C ASP A 34 -8.55 8.12 -9.00
N GLU A 35 -7.82 7.19 -8.35
CA GLU A 35 -8.37 5.97 -7.78
C GLU A 35 -7.54 5.50 -6.57
N VAL A 36 -8.20 5.12 -5.48
CA VAL A 36 -7.54 4.69 -4.23
C VAL A 36 -8.17 3.39 -3.73
N LYS A 37 -7.38 2.32 -3.66
CA LYS A 37 -7.81 1.01 -3.14
C LYS A 37 -6.91 0.51 -2.02
N ILE A 38 -7.41 -0.49 -1.30
CA ILE A 38 -6.66 -1.27 -0.31
C ILE A 38 -6.62 -2.73 -0.74
N ALA A 39 -5.51 -3.41 -0.45
CA ALA A 39 -5.36 -4.85 -0.62
C ALA A 39 -4.53 -5.44 0.52
N PHE A 40 -4.51 -6.77 0.59
CA PHE A 40 -3.86 -7.50 1.68
C PHE A 40 -3.08 -8.70 1.15
N THR A 41 -1.88 -8.96 1.69
CA THR A 41 -1.10 -10.15 1.29
C THR A 41 -1.68 -11.45 1.86
N ALA A 42 -2.34 -11.42 3.02
CA ALA A 42 -2.92 -12.59 3.69
C ALA A 42 -4.47 -12.61 3.71
N ARG A 43 -5.14 -11.67 3.03
CA ARG A 43 -6.62 -11.54 3.02
C ARG A 43 -7.10 -11.03 1.66
N LYS A 44 -8.42 -10.99 1.47
CA LYS A 44 -9.05 -10.44 0.27
C LYS A 44 -9.49 -8.97 0.45
N PRO A 45 -9.43 -8.14 -0.61
CA PRO A 45 -8.87 -8.45 -1.93
C PRO A 45 -7.33 -8.57 -1.88
N SER A 46 -6.77 -9.47 -2.69
CA SER A 46 -5.31 -9.57 -2.85
C SER A 46 -4.79 -8.49 -3.82
N PRO A 47 -3.48 -8.14 -3.80
CA PRO A 47 -2.95 -7.04 -4.62
C PRO A 47 -3.21 -7.22 -6.12
N ASP A 48 -3.08 -8.45 -6.62
CA ASP A 48 -3.31 -8.82 -8.02
C ASP A 48 -4.78 -8.61 -8.44
N GLU A 49 -5.73 -9.02 -7.60
CA GLU A 49 -7.18 -8.80 -7.82
C GLU A 49 -7.52 -7.31 -7.78
N ALA A 50 -6.97 -6.60 -6.80
CA ALA A 50 -7.21 -5.18 -6.65
C ALA A 50 -6.70 -4.39 -7.87
N ILE A 51 -5.50 -4.70 -8.38
CA ILE A 51 -4.96 -4.05 -9.57
C ILE A 51 -5.80 -4.38 -10.81
N LYS A 52 -6.24 -5.63 -11.00
CA LYS A 52 -7.13 -6.00 -12.12
C LYS A 52 -8.44 -5.19 -12.12
N ASP A 53 -9.03 -5.00 -10.94
CA ASP A 53 -10.26 -4.22 -10.75
C ASP A 53 -10.04 -2.69 -10.85
N MET A 54 -8.80 -2.20 -10.78
CA MET A 54 -8.51 -0.77 -10.95
C MET A 54 -8.64 -0.32 -12.40
N LYS A 55 -9.18 0.88 -12.63
CA LYS A 55 -9.27 1.47 -13.98
C LYS A 55 -8.02 2.28 -14.36
N SER A 56 -7.14 2.52 -13.40
CA SER A 56 -5.93 3.34 -13.55
C SER A 56 -4.88 2.70 -14.47
N ASP A 57 -4.32 3.49 -15.40
CA ASP A 57 -3.24 3.05 -16.32
C ASP A 57 -1.89 2.90 -15.61
N THR A 58 -1.66 3.69 -14.55
CA THR A 58 -0.50 3.58 -13.66
C THR A 58 -0.96 3.36 -12.23
N VAL A 59 -0.46 2.32 -11.57
CA VAL A 59 -0.78 1.99 -10.18
C VAL A 59 0.48 2.03 -9.31
N TYR A 60 0.46 2.88 -8.29
CA TYR A 60 1.49 2.91 -7.24
C TYR A 60 1.08 1.99 -6.10
N VAL A 61 1.85 0.95 -5.86
CA VAL A 61 1.62 -0.05 -4.82
C VAL A 61 2.48 0.33 -3.61
N VAL A 62 1.84 0.76 -2.52
CA VAL A 62 2.52 1.25 -1.32
C VAL A 62 2.36 0.24 -0.18
N PRO A 63 3.43 -0.45 0.24
CA PRO A 63 3.37 -1.35 1.39
C PRO A 63 3.25 -0.56 2.70
N LEU A 64 2.12 -0.69 3.39
CA LEU A 64 1.89 -0.15 4.74
C LEU A 64 2.53 -1.08 5.79
N PHE A 65 3.86 -1.17 5.76
CA PHE A 65 4.68 -2.02 6.62
C PHE A 65 5.79 -1.20 7.29
N ILE A 66 6.14 -1.56 8.53
CA ILE A 66 7.23 -0.91 9.29
C ILE A 66 8.62 -1.41 8.83
N SER A 67 8.71 -2.60 8.27
CA SER A 67 9.97 -3.14 7.77
C SER A 67 9.78 -3.85 6.43
N ALA A 68 10.87 -3.93 5.66
CA ALA A 68 10.96 -4.74 4.45
C ALA A 68 11.16 -6.24 4.80
N GLY A 69 10.18 -6.83 5.49
CA GLY A 69 10.16 -8.27 5.77
C GLY A 69 9.67 -9.10 4.58
N LEU A 70 9.57 -10.43 4.77
CA LEU A 70 9.20 -11.38 3.71
C LEU A 70 7.92 -11.00 2.94
N HIS A 71 6.91 -10.45 3.61
CA HIS A 71 5.68 -9.99 2.93
C HIS A 71 5.92 -8.90 1.87
N VAL A 72 6.95 -8.07 2.05
CA VAL A 72 7.31 -6.98 1.14
C VAL A 72 8.35 -7.42 0.12
N THR A 73 9.31 -8.27 0.51
CA THR A 73 10.43 -8.67 -0.35
C THR A 73 10.14 -9.92 -1.18
N GLU A 74 9.22 -10.77 -0.73
CA GLU A 74 8.90 -12.07 -1.35
C GLU A 74 7.44 -12.08 -1.84
N ASP A 75 6.48 -12.06 -0.91
CA ASP A 75 5.06 -12.35 -1.23
C ASP A 75 4.46 -11.33 -2.20
N LEU A 76 4.60 -10.03 -1.91
CA LEU A 76 4.01 -8.98 -2.73
C LEU A 76 4.60 -8.94 -4.15
N PRO A 77 5.94 -8.96 -4.36
CA PRO A 77 6.50 -9.08 -5.69
C PRO A 77 6.04 -10.34 -6.42
N GLU A 78 5.98 -11.49 -5.74
CA GLU A 78 5.56 -12.77 -6.31
C GLU A 78 4.11 -12.73 -6.81
N MET A 79 3.18 -12.18 -6.01
CA MET A 79 1.77 -11.99 -6.42
C MET A 79 1.61 -11.14 -7.68
N LEU A 80 2.54 -10.23 -7.94
CA LEU A 80 2.50 -9.31 -9.06
C LEU A 80 3.44 -9.70 -10.21
N GLY A 81 4.18 -10.80 -10.09
CA GLY A 81 5.17 -11.22 -11.10
C GLY A 81 6.40 -10.31 -11.19
N PHE A 82 6.79 -9.65 -10.10
CA PHE A 82 7.97 -8.78 -10.00
C PHE A 82 9.17 -9.52 -9.37
N PRO A 83 10.42 -9.08 -9.63
CA PRO A 83 11.60 -9.62 -8.96
C PRO A 83 11.51 -9.47 -7.44
N LYS A 84 11.94 -10.50 -6.71
CA LYS A 84 12.04 -10.52 -5.24
C LYS A 84 13.18 -9.60 -4.75
N GLY A 85 13.14 -9.22 -3.48
CA GLY A 85 14.14 -8.39 -2.82
C GLY A 85 13.63 -7.00 -2.40
N SER A 86 14.52 -6.18 -1.85
CA SER A 86 14.21 -4.82 -1.36
C SER A 86 14.18 -3.77 -2.46
N GLY A 87 13.81 -2.55 -2.11
CA GLY A 87 13.84 -1.40 -3.01
C GLY A 87 12.62 -1.28 -3.93
N ARG A 88 12.52 -0.10 -4.54
CA ARG A 88 11.48 0.27 -5.49
C ARG A 88 11.59 -0.56 -6.79
N LYS A 89 10.45 -1.02 -7.31
CA LYS A 89 10.36 -1.83 -8.53
C LYS A 89 9.36 -1.21 -9.50
N GLU A 90 9.67 -1.23 -10.79
CA GLU A 90 8.79 -0.74 -11.86
C GLU A 90 8.64 -1.80 -12.94
N GLY A 91 7.43 -1.94 -13.46
CA GLY A 91 7.11 -2.97 -14.44
C GLY A 91 5.67 -2.85 -14.92
N THR A 92 5.18 -3.92 -15.54
CA THR A 92 3.81 -4.01 -16.06
C THR A 92 3.11 -5.21 -15.44
N PHE A 93 1.85 -5.04 -15.05
CA PHE A 93 0.97 -6.11 -14.61
C PHE A 93 -0.43 -5.88 -15.19
N ASP A 94 -1.01 -6.91 -15.80
CA ASP A 94 -2.36 -6.82 -16.42
C ASP A 94 -2.50 -5.63 -17.42
N GLY A 95 -1.45 -5.38 -18.20
CA GLY A 95 -1.38 -4.26 -19.15
C GLY A 95 -1.23 -2.87 -18.52
N LYS A 96 -1.15 -2.76 -17.20
CA LYS A 96 -1.01 -1.49 -16.45
C LYS A 96 0.42 -1.29 -16.00
N ARG A 97 0.90 -0.05 -16.01
CA ARG A 97 2.19 0.28 -15.40
C ARG A 97 2.06 0.18 -13.90
N VAL A 98 2.91 -0.62 -13.26
CA VAL A 98 2.90 -0.81 -11.80
C VAL A 98 4.25 -0.40 -11.21
N VAL A 99 4.18 0.37 -10.13
CA VAL A 99 5.34 0.81 -9.34
C VAL A 99 5.16 0.28 -7.92
N ILE A 100 5.95 -0.72 -7.53
CA ILE A 100 6.04 -1.17 -6.14
C ILE A 100 6.98 -0.21 -5.41
N CYS A 101 6.42 0.60 -4.52
CA CYS A 101 7.16 1.54 -3.67
C CYS A 101 7.86 0.81 -2.52
N GLU A 102 8.77 1.51 -1.85
CA GLU A 102 9.34 1.04 -0.60
C GLU A 102 8.30 1.08 0.54
N PRO A 103 8.42 0.21 1.56
CA PRO A 103 7.54 0.25 2.71
C PRO A 103 7.69 1.56 3.47
N VAL A 104 6.61 2.03 4.09
CA VAL A 104 6.58 3.35 4.76
C VAL A 104 7.48 3.46 6.00
N GLY A 105 7.94 2.34 6.55
CA GLY A 105 8.52 2.25 7.89
C GLY A 105 9.75 3.11 8.17
N GLU A 106 10.59 3.37 7.17
CA GLU A 106 11.80 4.20 7.30
C GLU A 106 11.55 5.69 7.00
N ASP A 107 10.33 6.06 6.63
CA ASP A 107 9.99 7.44 6.33
C ASP A 107 9.99 8.32 7.60
N LEU A 108 10.49 9.56 7.48
CA LEU A 108 10.52 10.53 8.56
C LEU A 108 9.12 10.80 9.16
N PHE A 109 8.05 10.69 8.37
CA PHE A 109 6.66 10.78 8.86
C PHE A 109 6.30 9.68 9.86
N VAL A 110 6.90 8.49 9.77
CA VAL A 110 6.74 7.44 10.80
C VAL A 110 7.39 7.88 12.11
N THR A 111 8.53 8.57 12.05
CA THR A 111 9.14 9.16 13.25
C THR A 111 8.22 10.21 13.88
N TYR A 112 7.63 11.08 13.05
CA TYR A 112 6.71 12.11 13.55
C TYR A 112 5.41 11.52 14.11
N VAL A 113 4.85 10.45 13.56
CA VAL A 113 3.63 9.84 14.15
C VAL A 113 3.92 9.15 15.49
N ILE A 114 5.13 8.59 15.67
CA ILE A 114 5.57 8.07 16.97
C ILE A 114 5.62 9.20 18.00
N ILE A 115 6.25 10.32 17.65
CA ILE A 115 6.30 11.51 18.50
C ILE A 115 4.90 12.06 18.79
N ASN A 116 4.03 12.14 17.78
CA ASN A 116 2.67 12.64 17.96
C ASN A 116 1.78 11.69 18.78
N SER A 117 2.15 10.41 18.94
CA SER A 117 1.48 9.52 19.90
C SER A 117 1.62 10.03 21.34
N VAL A 118 2.74 10.70 21.66
CA VAL A 118 2.98 11.34 22.97
C VAL A 118 2.27 12.68 23.06
N PHE A 119 2.44 13.55 22.06
CA PHE A 119 1.92 14.91 22.12
C PHE A 119 0.42 15.02 21.79
N ASN A 120 -0.15 14.02 21.10
CA ASN A 120 -1.55 13.94 20.70
C ASN A 120 -2.06 15.27 20.09
N VAL A 121 -1.24 15.88 19.24
CA VAL A 121 -1.66 17.04 18.45
C VAL A 121 -2.69 16.53 17.44
N ARG A 122 -3.90 17.04 17.57
CA ARG A 122 -5.01 16.78 16.65
C ARG A 122 -5.23 18.02 15.79
N GLU A 123 -5.77 17.80 14.59
CA GLU A 123 -6.22 18.86 13.68
C GLU A 123 -7.10 19.90 14.39
#